data_AF-A0A4Z0GHQ7-F1
#
_entry.id   AF-A0A4Z0GHQ7-F1
#
_cell.length_a   1.000
_cell.length_b   1.000
_cell.length_c   1.000
_cell.angle_alpha   90.00
_cell.angle_beta   90.00
_cell.angle_gamma   90.00
#
_symmetry.space_group_name_H-M   'P 1'
#
loop_
_entity.id
_entity.type
_entity.pdbx_description
1 polymer ?
#
loop_
_entity_poly.entity_id
_entity_poly.type
_entity_poly.pdbx_seq_one_letter_code
_entity_poly.pdbx_strand_id
1 'polypeptide(L)'
;MALSGSGTSRGEAVPGTTRPDGDTTPPESGDPGECGEPAQRARRSLPRALPGLGCAAVGVGLAWLTHLLVPAVPMLTAAVVLGIAAAHLPGVRRLIRGGCRVGLTFAGKRLMRLGVVLLGLKLSLDDVLGLGWATVGMVVGVVAATFGGTWWLGRRLGLPGDQPLLVATGYSICGASAIGAVSEVNESDERDVATSVALVTLCGTLAIAVLPLLQHPLGLDDGQFGRWVGASVHDVGQVVAAAQTAGADALTDAVLVKLMRVALLAPLVAAVAVSVRARRRAAASDAAADAGAGTSGTHRPPLVPLFVLGFLAMVGVRSTGVLSSGALEAARVAQELLLAAALFGLGSAVHLPSLARTGGRVAALGLSAWVVVAGVGYGGVLLTT
;
A
#
# COMPACT_ATOMS: atom_id res chain seq x y z
N MET A 1 70.22 20.72 51.26
CA MET A 1 70.53 22.11 50.89
C MET A 1 69.19 22.79 50.68
N ALA A 2 68.85 23.70 51.60
CA ALA A 2 67.56 24.38 51.73
C ALA A 2 67.56 25.73 51.00
N LEU A 3 66.38 26.39 51.04
CA LEU A 3 65.99 27.80 50.82
C LEU A 3 64.97 27.92 49.68
N SER A 4 63.66 28.12 49.92
CA SER A 4 62.93 29.17 50.66
C SER A 4 62.89 30.52 49.93
N GLY A 5 61.66 30.99 49.66
CA GLY A 5 61.34 32.31 49.12
C GLY A 5 59.83 32.54 49.13
N SER A 6 59.37 33.25 50.16
CA SER A 6 57.99 33.56 50.56
C SER A 6 57.55 34.99 50.18
N GLY A 7 56.23 35.23 50.08
CA GLY A 7 55.56 36.54 50.19
C GLY A 7 54.08 36.49 49.73
N THR A 8 53.05 36.24 50.56
CA THR A 8 52.17 37.18 51.34
C THR A 8 51.71 38.44 50.58
N SER A 9 50.47 38.97 50.60
CA SER A 9 49.24 38.86 51.45
C SER A 9 48.04 39.45 50.64
N ARG A 10 46.76 39.07 50.77
CA ARG A 10 45.65 39.53 51.68
C ARG A 10 44.36 39.15 50.90
N GLY A 11 43.26 38.59 51.38
CA GLY A 11 42.64 38.52 52.69
C GLY A 11 41.54 39.59 52.83
N GLU A 12 40.27 39.26 52.53
CA GLU A 12 39.12 39.68 53.37
C GLU A 12 37.82 38.92 53.03
N ALA A 13 37.01 38.69 54.07
CA ALA A 13 35.85 37.81 54.13
C ALA A 13 34.62 38.57 54.71
N VAL A 14 33.43 38.28 54.15
CA VAL A 14 32.08 38.06 54.77
C VAL A 14 31.54 39.05 55.83
N PRO A 15 30.24 39.39 55.81
CA PRO A 15 29.31 38.81 56.80
C PRO A 15 27.89 38.47 56.28
N GLY A 16 27.26 37.48 56.90
CA GLY A 16 25.89 37.01 56.62
C GLY A 16 24.80 37.57 57.56
N THR A 17 23.72 36.77 57.70
CA THR A 17 22.47 36.92 58.50
C THR A 17 21.31 37.60 57.73
N THR A 18 20.04 37.15 57.67
CA THR A 18 19.13 36.37 58.55
C THR A 18 17.95 35.75 57.72
N ARG A 19 17.28 34.69 58.22
CA ARG A 19 15.88 34.22 57.89
C ARG A 19 14.91 34.77 58.97
N PRO A 20 13.55 34.89 58.84
CA PRO A 20 12.60 33.80 58.47
C PRO A 20 11.21 34.18 57.82
N ASP A 21 10.48 33.14 57.38
CA ASP A 21 9.02 32.84 57.28
C ASP A 21 7.89 33.82 56.84
N GLY A 22 6.98 33.26 56.00
CA GLY A 22 5.55 33.60 55.83
C GLY A 22 5.20 34.46 54.60
N ASP A 23 4.11 34.30 53.84
CA ASP A 23 3.05 33.30 53.67
C ASP A 23 2.27 33.71 52.38
N THR A 24 1.60 32.75 51.74
CA THR A 24 0.49 32.88 50.75
C THR A 24 0.67 33.63 49.42
N THR A 25 0.61 32.88 48.31
CA THR A 25 -0.25 33.16 47.13
C THR A 25 -0.46 31.87 46.30
N PRO A 26 -1.62 31.70 45.64
CA PRO A 26 -2.34 30.42 45.55
C PRO A 26 -1.94 29.50 44.37
N PRO A 27 -2.38 28.22 44.36
CA PRO A 27 -2.26 27.34 43.21
C PRO A 27 -3.44 27.62 42.26
N GLU A 28 -3.19 28.22 41.09
CA GLU A 28 -4.24 28.35 40.07
C GLU A 28 -4.03 27.35 38.93
N SER A 29 -5.03 26.47 38.83
CA SER A 29 -5.56 25.75 37.67
C SER A 29 -4.54 24.98 36.81
N GLY A 30 -4.43 23.66 36.91
CA GLY A 30 -5.55 22.73 36.77
C GLY A 30 -6.13 22.85 35.36
N ASP A 31 -5.38 22.43 34.33
CA ASP A 31 -5.93 22.30 32.98
C ASP A 31 -6.99 21.17 33.02
N PRO A 32 -8.29 21.51 32.90
CA PRO A 32 -9.34 20.54 33.06
C PRO A 32 -9.51 19.79 31.75
N GLY A 33 -9.00 18.55 31.73
CA GLY A 33 -9.50 17.50 30.86
C GLY A 33 -9.35 17.77 29.36
N GLU A 34 -8.30 17.19 28.77
CA GLU A 34 -8.27 16.82 27.35
C GLU A 34 -9.30 15.69 27.07
N CYS A 35 -10.57 15.92 27.39
CA CYS A 35 -11.71 15.16 26.92
C CYS A 35 -12.38 15.96 25.78
N GLY A 36 -11.56 16.34 24.80
CA GLY A 36 -11.87 17.25 23.70
C GLY A 36 -11.35 16.74 22.36
N GLU A 37 -12.07 15.74 21.84
CA GLU A 37 -12.39 15.57 20.42
C GLU A 37 -11.28 15.25 19.38
N PRO A 38 -11.13 13.98 18.95
CA PRO A 38 -10.50 13.64 17.66
C PRO A 38 -11.06 14.42 16.45
N ALA A 39 -12.29 14.94 16.54
CA ALA A 39 -12.93 15.77 15.52
C ALA A 39 -12.24 17.14 15.33
N GLN A 40 -11.66 17.73 16.39
CA GLN A 40 -11.00 19.04 16.32
C GLN A 40 -9.59 18.96 15.72
N ARG A 41 -8.86 17.85 15.97
CA ARG A 41 -7.59 17.52 15.27
C ARG A 41 -7.80 17.21 13.79
N ALA A 42 -8.91 16.57 13.42
CA ALA A 42 -9.26 16.33 12.02
C ALA A 42 -9.59 17.64 11.27
N ARG A 43 -10.30 18.58 11.91
CA ARG A 43 -10.63 19.88 11.30
C ARG A 43 -9.42 20.80 11.06
N ARG A 44 -8.39 20.76 11.91
CA ARG A 44 -7.15 21.54 11.72
C ARG A 44 -6.20 20.96 10.65
N SER A 45 -6.37 19.70 10.25
CA SER A 45 -5.50 19.05 9.25
C SER A 45 -5.99 19.20 7.79
N LEU A 46 -7.28 19.44 7.55
CA LEU A 46 -7.85 19.63 6.22
C LEU A 46 -7.25 20.82 5.43
N PRO A 47 -7.12 22.05 5.99
CA PRO A 47 -6.59 23.19 5.24
C PRO A 47 -5.13 23.01 4.83
N ARG A 48 -4.36 22.23 5.61
CA ARG A 48 -2.96 21.90 5.31
C ARG A 48 -2.80 20.79 4.26
N ALA A 49 -3.86 19.99 4.02
CA ALA A 49 -3.85 18.93 3.02
C ALA A 49 -4.32 19.40 1.63
N LEU A 50 -5.05 20.52 1.55
CA LEU A 50 -5.58 21.08 0.29
C LEU A 50 -4.55 21.21 -0.85
N PRO A 51 -3.36 21.82 -0.65
CA PRO A 51 -2.40 21.96 -1.76
C PRO A 51 -1.96 20.60 -2.31
N GLY A 52 -1.72 19.62 -1.44
CA GLY A 52 -1.34 18.28 -1.87
C GLY A 52 -2.46 17.49 -2.55
N LEU A 53 -3.71 17.69 -2.10
CA LEU A 53 -4.88 17.11 -2.78
C LEU A 53 -5.11 17.74 -4.16
N GLY A 54 -4.88 19.05 -4.30
CA GLY A 54 -4.88 19.73 -5.60
C GLY A 54 -3.79 19.18 -6.53
N CYS A 55 -2.56 19.03 -6.02
CA CYS A 55 -1.46 18.36 -6.72
C CYS A 55 -1.87 16.93 -7.19
N ALA A 56 -2.52 16.15 -6.32
CA ALA A 56 -3.01 14.81 -6.67
C ALA A 56 -4.07 14.85 -7.76
N ALA A 57 -5.05 15.77 -7.67
CA ALA A 57 -6.10 15.92 -8.68
C ALA A 57 -5.54 16.30 -10.07
N VAL A 58 -4.56 17.20 -10.11
CA VAL A 58 -3.83 17.52 -11.36
C VAL A 58 -3.12 16.27 -11.89
N GLY A 59 -2.45 15.51 -11.01
CA GLY A 59 -1.82 14.24 -11.36
C GLY A 59 -2.80 13.23 -11.96
N VAL A 60 -4.01 13.11 -11.40
CA VAL A 60 -5.10 12.27 -11.93
C VAL A 60 -5.56 12.76 -13.31
N GLY A 61 -5.76 14.06 -13.49
CA GLY A 61 -6.14 14.63 -14.79
C GLY A 61 -5.09 14.36 -15.87
N LEU A 62 -3.81 14.49 -15.53
CA LEU A 62 -2.71 14.13 -16.42
C LEU A 62 -2.66 12.63 -16.72
N ALA A 63 -2.88 11.78 -15.70
CA ALA A 63 -2.93 10.33 -15.88
C ALA A 63 -4.09 9.90 -16.79
N TRP A 64 -5.25 10.55 -16.66
CA TRP A 64 -6.38 10.33 -17.55
C TRP A 64 -6.04 10.74 -18.98
N LEU A 65 -5.44 11.92 -19.17
CA LEU A 65 -4.99 12.40 -20.48
C LEU A 65 -3.98 11.44 -21.11
N THR A 66 -3.03 10.92 -20.33
CA THR A 66 -2.07 9.93 -20.84
C THR A 66 -2.76 8.62 -21.27
N HIS A 67 -3.79 8.19 -20.56
CA HIS A 67 -4.57 7.01 -20.94
C HIS A 67 -5.38 7.25 -22.21
N LEU A 68 -5.92 8.46 -22.39
CA LEU A 68 -6.61 8.84 -23.64
C LEU A 68 -5.66 8.87 -24.84
N LEU A 69 -4.44 9.38 -24.67
CA LEU A 69 -3.43 9.46 -25.73
C LEU A 69 -2.79 8.10 -26.04
N VAL A 70 -2.61 7.26 -25.03
CA VAL A 70 -2.01 5.93 -25.13
C VAL A 70 -2.89 4.93 -24.35
N PRO A 71 -3.95 4.39 -24.97
CA PRO A 71 -4.91 3.49 -24.31
C PRO A 71 -4.27 2.24 -23.69
N ALA A 72 -3.10 1.84 -24.21
CA ALA A 72 -2.31 0.73 -23.66
C ALA A 72 -1.71 1.01 -22.27
N VAL A 73 -1.60 2.27 -21.84
CA VAL A 73 -1.09 2.64 -20.51
C VAL A 73 -2.29 2.80 -19.56
N PRO A 74 -2.43 1.95 -18.52
CA PRO A 74 -3.49 2.10 -17.54
C PRO A 74 -3.38 3.42 -16.78
N MET A 75 -4.51 4.04 -16.48
CA MET A 75 -4.57 5.32 -15.76
C MET A 75 -3.87 5.26 -14.39
N LEU A 76 -4.03 4.17 -13.63
CA LEU A 76 -3.38 3.97 -12.34
C LEU A 76 -1.84 3.91 -12.44
N THR A 77 -1.34 3.23 -13.47
CA THR A 77 0.08 3.16 -13.82
C THR A 77 0.63 4.54 -14.15
N ALA A 78 -0.07 5.27 -15.03
CA ALA A 78 0.31 6.62 -15.38
C ALA A 78 0.36 7.53 -14.15
N ALA A 79 -0.62 7.43 -13.24
CA ALA A 79 -0.64 8.22 -12.01
C ALA A 79 0.60 8.00 -11.12
N VAL A 80 1.04 6.76 -10.92
CA VAL A 80 2.28 6.47 -10.18
C VAL A 80 3.49 7.08 -10.90
N VAL A 81 3.63 6.83 -12.19
CA VAL A 81 4.79 7.29 -12.99
C VAL A 81 4.86 8.82 -12.98
N LEU A 82 3.73 9.50 -13.16
CA LEU A 82 3.64 10.95 -13.07
C LEU A 82 3.97 11.46 -11.67
N GLY A 83 3.54 10.77 -10.60
CA GLY A 83 3.94 11.08 -9.23
C GLY A 83 5.46 11.00 -9.05
N ILE A 84 6.07 9.91 -9.52
CA ILE A 84 7.53 9.69 -9.52
C ILE A 84 8.23 10.83 -10.28
N ALA A 85 7.77 11.13 -11.49
CA ALA A 85 8.35 12.17 -12.33
C ALA A 85 8.24 13.56 -11.66
N ALA A 86 7.06 13.90 -11.13
CA ALA A 86 6.81 15.17 -10.45
C ALA A 86 7.72 15.37 -9.22
N ALA A 87 8.06 14.29 -8.51
CA ALA A 87 9.01 14.33 -7.42
C ALA A 87 10.45 14.63 -7.85
N HIS A 88 10.83 14.39 -9.11
CA HIS A 88 12.23 14.50 -9.58
C HIS A 88 12.46 15.64 -10.56
N LEU A 89 11.41 16.15 -11.20
CA LEU A 89 11.47 17.31 -12.08
C LEU A 89 11.93 18.57 -11.33
N PRO A 90 13.00 19.28 -11.77
CA PRO A 90 13.58 20.41 -11.05
C PRO A 90 12.61 21.54 -10.73
N GLY A 91 11.67 21.82 -11.66
CA GLY A 91 10.67 22.87 -11.50
C GLY A 91 9.57 22.53 -10.50
N VAL A 92 9.21 21.24 -10.39
CA VAL A 92 8.01 20.79 -9.63
C VAL A 92 8.39 20.16 -8.28
N ARG A 93 9.62 19.64 -8.14
CA ARG A 93 10.08 18.91 -6.95
C ARG A 93 9.93 19.68 -5.63
N ARG A 94 10.15 21.01 -5.66
CA ARG A 94 10.07 21.85 -4.44
C ARG A 94 8.63 21.95 -3.94
N LEU A 95 7.67 22.06 -4.85
CA LEU A 95 6.25 22.09 -4.53
C LEU A 95 5.80 20.73 -3.99
N ILE A 96 6.17 19.65 -4.66
CA ILE A 96 5.78 18.28 -4.32
C ILE A 96 6.34 17.83 -2.97
N ARG A 97 7.64 18.00 -2.74
CA ARG A 97 8.30 17.58 -1.49
C ARG A 97 8.11 18.56 -0.33
N GLY A 98 7.69 19.79 -0.61
CA GLY A 98 7.37 20.82 0.37
C GLY A 98 5.86 20.91 0.60
N GLY A 99 5.24 21.95 0.04
CA GLY A 99 3.84 22.33 0.34
C GLY A 99 2.78 21.27 0.01
N CYS A 100 3.01 20.41 -0.99
CA CYS A 100 2.05 19.36 -1.36
C CYS A 100 2.21 18.06 -0.53
N ARG A 101 3.28 17.89 0.26
CA ARG A 101 3.60 16.59 0.89
C ARG A 101 2.49 16.08 1.80
N VAL A 102 1.94 16.94 2.67
CA VAL A 102 0.89 16.54 3.62
C VAL A 102 -0.36 16.01 2.90
N GLY A 103 -0.82 16.70 1.86
CA GLY A 103 -1.98 16.27 1.09
C GLY A 103 -1.73 15.03 0.23
N LEU A 104 -0.51 14.89 -0.32
CA LEU A 104 -0.12 13.71 -1.08
C LEU A 104 -0.01 12.46 -0.18
N THR A 105 0.52 12.59 1.04
CA THR A 105 0.49 11.52 2.05
C THR A 105 -0.94 11.20 2.49
N PHE A 106 -1.79 12.21 2.63
CA PHE A 106 -3.21 12.00 2.93
C PHE A 106 -3.90 11.21 1.80
N ALA A 107 -3.66 11.59 0.53
CA ALA A 107 -4.16 10.86 -0.63
C ALA A 107 -3.69 9.41 -0.62
N GLY A 108 -2.38 9.20 -0.48
CA GLY A 108 -1.78 7.86 -0.44
C GLY A 108 -2.35 6.94 0.63
N LYS A 109 -2.86 7.48 1.75
CA LYS A 109 -3.43 6.68 2.85
C LYS A 109 -4.95 6.59 2.85
N ARG A 110 -5.63 7.74 2.83
CA ARG A 110 -7.10 7.80 3.02
C ARG A 110 -7.85 7.49 1.74
N LEU A 111 -7.43 8.06 0.61
CA LEU A 111 -8.08 7.82 -0.68
C LEU A 111 -7.80 6.38 -1.15
N MET A 112 -6.62 5.83 -0.86
CA MET A 112 -6.31 4.42 -1.09
C MET A 112 -7.33 3.49 -0.40
N ARG A 113 -7.56 3.67 0.90
CA ARG A 113 -8.54 2.87 1.66
C ARG A 113 -9.94 2.99 1.10
N LEU A 114 -10.37 4.20 0.73
CA LEU A 114 -11.70 4.40 0.17
C LEU A 114 -11.84 3.73 -1.20
N GLY A 115 -10.82 3.83 -2.05
CA GLY A 115 -10.76 3.12 -3.33
C GLY A 115 -10.81 1.60 -3.17
N VAL A 116 -10.09 1.05 -2.18
CA VAL A 116 -10.17 -0.39 -1.84
C VAL A 116 -11.57 -0.78 -1.36
N VAL A 117 -12.25 0.03 -0.55
CA VAL A 117 -13.63 -0.26 -0.12
C VAL A 117 -14.58 -0.32 -1.34
N LEU A 118 -14.53 0.69 -2.20
CA LEU A 118 -15.37 0.76 -3.41
C LEU A 118 -15.09 -0.39 -4.40
N LEU A 119 -13.87 -0.93 -4.40
CA LEU A 119 -13.50 -2.07 -5.23
C LEU A 119 -14.34 -3.32 -4.92
N GLY A 120 -14.90 -3.42 -3.71
CA GLY A 120 -15.84 -4.49 -3.33
C GLY A 120 -17.11 -4.48 -4.18
N LEU A 121 -17.52 -3.32 -4.71
CA LEU A 121 -18.70 -3.21 -5.57
C LEU A 121 -18.51 -3.82 -6.97
N LYS A 122 -17.28 -4.22 -7.33
CA LYS A 122 -17.00 -4.89 -8.61
C LYS A 122 -17.18 -6.39 -8.57
N LEU A 123 -17.20 -7.01 -7.38
CA LEU A 123 -17.26 -8.46 -7.21
C LEU A 123 -18.61 -8.86 -6.63
N SER A 124 -19.36 -9.72 -7.32
CA SER A 124 -20.55 -10.37 -6.76
C SER A 124 -20.30 -11.84 -6.49
N LEU A 125 -20.96 -12.38 -5.47
CA LEU A 125 -20.85 -13.80 -5.15
C LEU A 125 -21.43 -14.68 -6.27
N ASP A 126 -22.47 -14.21 -6.98
CA ASP A 126 -23.06 -14.94 -8.10
C ASP A 126 -22.06 -15.08 -9.27
N ASP A 127 -21.32 -14.01 -9.61
CA ASP A 127 -20.28 -14.06 -10.64
C ASP A 127 -19.17 -15.06 -10.25
N VAL A 128 -18.79 -15.09 -8.96
CA VAL A 128 -17.78 -16.02 -8.43
C VAL A 128 -18.24 -17.47 -8.52
N LEU A 129 -19.49 -17.74 -8.13
CA LEU A 129 -20.09 -19.07 -8.20
C LEU A 129 -20.28 -19.53 -9.65
N GLY A 130 -20.56 -18.60 -10.57
CA GLY A 130 -20.68 -18.86 -12.00
C GLY A 130 -19.40 -19.41 -12.66
N LEU A 131 -18.20 -19.03 -12.18
CA LEU A 131 -16.93 -19.60 -12.66
C LEU A 131 -16.63 -21.01 -12.12
N GLY A 132 -17.40 -21.47 -11.13
CA GLY A 132 -17.26 -22.79 -10.53
C GLY A 132 -16.18 -22.90 -9.45
N TRP A 133 -16.37 -23.88 -8.56
CA TRP A 133 -15.50 -24.12 -7.39
C TRP A 133 -14.06 -24.49 -7.77
N ALA A 134 -13.85 -25.12 -8.93
CA ALA A 134 -12.52 -25.43 -9.43
C ALA A 134 -11.71 -24.14 -9.65
N THR A 135 -12.30 -23.13 -10.30
CA THR A 135 -11.65 -21.83 -10.54
C THR A 135 -11.37 -21.10 -9.23
N VAL A 136 -12.29 -21.13 -8.27
CA VAL A 136 -12.07 -20.55 -6.93
C VAL A 136 -10.89 -21.21 -6.23
N GLY A 137 -10.82 -22.55 -6.25
CA GLY A 137 -9.70 -23.31 -5.69
C GLY A 137 -8.37 -22.97 -6.37
N MET A 138 -8.37 -22.85 -7.71
CA MET A 138 -7.21 -22.42 -8.47
C MET A 138 -6.77 -21.02 -8.08
N VAL A 139 -7.68 -20.05 -7.96
CA VAL A 139 -7.33 -18.67 -7.55
C VAL A 139 -6.69 -18.66 -6.17
N VAL A 140 -7.26 -19.35 -5.19
CA VAL A 140 -6.70 -19.42 -3.83
C VAL A 140 -5.31 -20.08 -3.85
N GLY A 141 -5.15 -21.19 -4.58
CA GLY A 141 -3.89 -21.89 -4.73
C GLY A 141 -2.81 -21.04 -5.40
N VAL A 142 -3.16 -20.35 -6.50
CA VAL A 142 -2.28 -19.43 -7.21
C VAL A 142 -1.86 -18.29 -6.27
N VAL A 143 -2.77 -17.66 -5.54
CA VAL A 143 -2.43 -16.58 -4.60
C VAL A 143 -1.48 -17.08 -3.51
N ALA A 144 -1.75 -18.23 -2.91
CA ALA A 144 -0.90 -18.79 -1.86
C ALA A 144 0.51 -19.13 -2.38
N ALA A 145 0.59 -19.83 -3.52
CA ALA A 145 1.86 -20.23 -4.13
C ALA A 145 2.67 -19.03 -4.63
N THR A 146 2.03 -18.05 -5.25
CA THR A 146 2.71 -16.84 -5.74
C THR A 146 3.17 -15.94 -4.61
N PHE A 147 2.36 -15.75 -3.57
CA PHE A 147 2.76 -15.01 -2.38
C PHE A 147 3.95 -15.70 -1.70
N GLY A 148 3.82 -17.00 -1.40
CA GLY A 148 4.86 -17.77 -0.73
C GLY A 148 6.16 -17.84 -1.53
N GLY A 149 6.06 -18.16 -2.84
CA GLY A 149 7.21 -18.26 -3.74
C GLY A 149 7.94 -16.93 -3.92
N THR A 150 7.19 -15.84 -4.17
CA THR A 150 7.78 -14.50 -4.33
C THR A 150 8.40 -14.00 -3.02
N TRP A 151 7.74 -14.24 -1.88
CA TRP A 151 8.27 -13.84 -0.58
C TRP A 151 9.55 -14.60 -0.24
N TRP A 152 9.55 -15.92 -0.44
CA TRP A 152 10.73 -16.77 -0.27
C TRP A 152 11.89 -16.34 -1.16
N LEU A 153 11.61 -16.10 -2.45
CA LEU A 153 12.62 -15.67 -3.41
C LEU A 153 13.19 -14.30 -3.05
N GLY A 154 12.35 -13.36 -2.62
CA GLY A 154 12.78 -12.05 -2.15
C GLY A 154 13.70 -12.11 -0.94
N ARG A 155 13.40 -13.00 0.02
CA ARG A 155 14.29 -13.24 1.17
C ARG A 155 15.61 -13.90 0.75
N ARG A 156 15.57 -14.86 -0.19
CA ARG A 156 16.78 -15.54 -0.71
C ARG A 156 17.70 -14.61 -1.48
N LEU A 157 17.15 -13.66 -2.23
CA LEU A 157 17.92 -12.63 -2.94
C LEU A 157 18.45 -11.51 -2.03
N GLY A 158 18.13 -11.56 -0.72
CA GLY A 158 18.65 -10.64 0.28
C GLY A 158 18.10 -9.22 0.14
N LEU A 159 16.84 -9.06 -0.26
CA LEU A 159 16.22 -7.73 -0.31
C LEU A 159 16.12 -7.13 1.09
N PRO A 160 16.37 -5.82 1.23
CA PRO A 160 16.27 -5.15 2.51
C PRO A 160 14.81 -4.92 2.93
N GLY A 161 14.62 -4.74 4.23
CA GLY A 161 13.39 -4.21 4.81
C GLY A 161 12.15 -5.04 4.46
N ASP A 162 11.11 -4.34 4.00
CA ASP A 162 9.80 -4.92 3.74
C ASP A 162 9.60 -5.31 2.27
N GLN A 163 10.58 -5.06 1.40
CA GLN A 163 10.48 -5.31 -0.04
C GLN A 163 10.03 -6.75 -0.40
N PRO A 164 10.54 -7.84 0.24
CA PRO A 164 10.03 -9.19 -0.04
C PRO A 164 8.52 -9.31 0.18
N LEU A 165 8.01 -8.73 1.28
CA LEU A 165 6.59 -8.80 1.64
C LEU A 165 5.75 -7.97 0.67
N LEU A 166 6.21 -6.76 0.36
CA LEU A 166 5.51 -5.84 -0.52
C LEU A 166 5.45 -6.38 -1.96
N VAL A 167 6.57 -6.87 -2.50
CA VAL A 167 6.59 -7.48 -3.84
C VAL A 167 5.72 -8.73 -3.86
N ALA A 168 5.81 -9.63 -2.88
CA ALA A 168 4.95 -10.82 -2.81
C ALA A 168 3.47 -10.46 -2.78
N THR A 169 3.09 -9.45 -1.99
CA THR A 169 1.72 -8.93 -1.91
C THR A 169 1.24 -8.38 -3.25
N GLY A 170 2.06 -7.55 -3.90
CA GLY A 170 1.72 -6.96 -5.19
C GLY A 170 1.56 -8.00 -6.29
N TYR A 171 2.47 -8.99 -6.31
CA TYR A 171 2.49 -10.03 -7.34
C TYR A 171 1.34 -11.03 -7.20
N SER A 172 0.92 -11.36 -5.97
CA SER A 172 -0.14 -12.35 -5.75
C SER A 172 -1.55 -11.79 -5.91
N ILE A 173 -1.80 -10.51 -5.62
CA ILE A 173 -3.16 -9.92 -5.61
C ILE A 173 -3.42 -9.02 -6.83
N CYS A 174 -3.18 -7.71 -6.68
CA CYS A 174 -3.57 -6.67 -7.64
C CYS A 174 -2.55 -5.54 -7.75
N GLY A 175 -1.28 -5.85 -7.48
CA GLY A 175 -0.19 -4.94 -7.72
C GLY A 175 -0.15 -3.77 -6.75
N ALA A 176 -0.28 -2.55 -7.27
CA ALA A 176 0.05 -1.34 -6.53
C ALA A 176 -0.89 -1.05 -5.34
N SER A 177 -2.19 -1.33 -5.49
CA SER A 177 -3.17 -1.13 -4.42
C SER A 177 -2.97 -2.14 -3.28
N ALA A 178 -2.60 -3.38 -3.60
CA ALA A 178 -2.26 -4.39 -2.60
C ALA A 178 -1.01 -4.00 -1.80
N ILE A 179 0.04 -3.53 -2.49
CA ILE A 179 1.25 -2.98 -1.87
C ILE A 179 0.88 -1.83 -0.94
N GLY A 180 0.08 -0.87 -1.41
CA GLY A 180 -0.39 0.26 -0.61
C GLY A 180 -1.08 -0.20 0.68
N ALA A 181 -2.05 -1.10 0.57
CA ALA A 181 -2.80 -1.62 1.72
C ALA A 181 -1.91 -2.32 2.75
N VAL A 182 -0.99 -3.20 2.31
CA VAL A 182 -0.08 -3.91 3.23
C VAL A 182 0.98 -2.98 3.80
N SER A 183 1.50 -2.05 3.02
CA SER A 183 2.50 -1.09 3.49
C SER A 183 2.00 -0.23 4.65
N GLU A 184 0.72 0.13 4.64
CA GLU A 184 0.14 0.91 5.73
C GLU A 184 -0.02 0.09 7.01
N VAL A 185 -0.38 -1.18 6.89
CA VAL A 185 -0.54 -2.08 8.03
C VAL A 185 0.80 -2.48 8.63
N ASN A 186 1.81 -2.68 7.78
CA ASN A 186 3.16 -3.01 8.20
C ASN A 186 3.99 -1.76 8.55
N GLU A 187 3.45 -0.55 8.30
CA GLU A 187 4.15 0.73 8.46
C GLU A 187 5.47 0.79 7.66
N SER A 188 5.44 0.28 6.43
CA SER A 188 6.62 0.17 5.55
C SER A 188 7.12 1.52 5.03
N ASP A 189 8.43 1.57 4.77
CA ASP A 189 9.10 2.74 4.22
C ASP A 189 8.60 3.10 2.82
N GLU A 190 8.38 4.41 2.59
CA GLU A 190 7.90 4.95 1.30
C GLU A 190 8.77 4.51 0.11
N ARG A 191 10.08 4.30 0.35
CA ARG A 191 11.04 3.83 -0.66
C ARG A 191 10.84 2.37 -1.07
N ASP A 192 10.53 1.49 -0.12
CA ASP A 192 10.29 0.08 -0.40
C ASP A 192 8.98 -0.07 -1.19
N VAL A 193 7.94 0.65 -0.76
CA VAL A 193 6.65 0.72 -1.44
C VAL A 193 6.79 1.19 -2.88
N ALA A 194 7.43 2.35 -3.06
CA ALA A 194 7.78 2.93 -4.35
C ALA A 194 8.42 1.91 -5.31
N THR A 195 9.43 1.22 -4.80
CA THR A 195 10.22 0.25 -5.55
C THR A 195 9.37 -0.96 -5.96
N SER A 196 8.60 -1.51 -5.03
CA SER A 196 7.70 -2.64 -5.31
C SER A 196 6.61 -2.26 -6.32
N VAL A 197 6.02 -1.07 -6.22
CA VAL A 197 5.00 -0.59 -7.16
C VAL A 197 5.59 -0.45 -8.56
N ALA A 198 6.78 0.14 -8.69
CA ALA A 198 7.45 0.31 -9.98
C ALA A 198 7.73 -1.05 -10.64
N LEU A 199 8.23 -2.03 -9.88
CA LEU A 199 8.49 -3.39 -10.38
C LEU A 199 7.24 -4.10 -10.87
N VAL A 200 6.18 -4.11 -10.05
CA VAL A 200 4.87 -4.68 -10.41
C VAL A 200 4.36 -4.06 -11.71
N THR A 201 4.46 -2.74 -11.80
CA THR A 201 3.96 -1.98 -12.96
C THR A 201 4.72 -2.35 -14.23
N LEU A 202 6.06 -2.41 -14.14
CA LEU A 202 6.92 -2.78 -15.26
C LEU A 202 6.62 -4.21 -15.74
N CYS A 203 6.55 -5.18 -14.82
CA CYS A 203 6.28 -6.58 -15.18
C CYS A 203 4.85 -6.78 -15.68
N GLY A 204 3.87 -6.07 -15.11
CA GLY A 204 2.50 -6.05 -15.63
C GLY A 204 2.40 -5.44 -17.03
N THR A 205 3.20 -4.41 -17.34
CA THR A 205 3.25 -3.82 -18.68
C THR A 205 3.87 -4.79 -19.68
N LEU A 206 4.95 -5.48 -19.27
CA LEU A 206 5.56 -6.55 -20.07
C LEU A 206 4.55 -7.66 -20.37
N ALA A 207 3.68 -8.00 -19.41
CA ALA A 207 2.68 -9.05 -19.57
C ALA A 207 1.65 -8.75 -20.67
N ILE A 208 1.32 -7.48 -20.93
CA ILE A 208 0.42 -7.09 -22.04
C ILE A 208 0.99 -7.53 -23.39
N ALA A 209 2.30 -7.40 -23.58
CA ALA A 209 2.95 -7.79 -24.83
C ALA A 209 3.23 -9.29 -24.88
N VAL A 210 3.68 -9.88 -23.77
CA VAL A 210 4.19 -11.25 -23.77
C VAL A 210 3.09 -12.30 -23.69
N LEU A 211 2.06 -12.11 -22.87
CA LEU A 211 1.03 -13.15 -22.66
C LEU A 211 0.26 -13.49 -23.94
N PRO A 212 -0.25 -12.52 -24.73
CA PRO A 212 -0.97 -12.83 -25.98
C PRO A 212 -0.11 -13.61 -26.98
N LEU A 213 1.20 -13.32 -27.05
CA LEU A 213 2.12 -14.04 -27.93
C LEU A 213 2.33 -15.50 -27.50
N LEU A 214 2.07 -15.81 -26.23
CA LEU A 214 2.20 -17.15 -25.67
C LEU A 214 0.89 -17.96 -25.72
N GLN A 215 -0.25 -17.37 -26.08
CA GLN A 215 -1.54 -18.06 -26.15
C GLN A 215 -1.48 -19.30 -27.06
N HIS A 216 -1.12 -19.11 -28.34
CA HIS A 216 -1.04 -20.19 -29.32
C HIS A 216 0.08 -21.21 -29.04
N PRO A 217 1.33 -20.80 -28.73
CA PRO A 217 2.39 -21.76 -28.39
C PRO A 217 2.09 -22.66 -27.18
N LEU A 218 1.29 -22.16 -26.23
CA LEU A 218 0.87 -22.92 -25.06
C LEU A 218 -0.44 -23.70 -25.29
N GLY A 219 -1.07 -23.57 -26.47
CA GLY A 219 -2.28 -24.30 -26.83
C GLY A 219 -3.51 -23.94 -26.00
N LEU A 220 -3.58 -22.72 -25.47
CA LEU A 220 -4.69 -22.27 -24.63
C LEU A 220 -5.89 -21.87 -25.50
N ASP A 221 -7.08 -22.35 -25.13
CA ASP A 221 -8.33 -21.79 -25.62
C ASP A 221 -8.58 -20.38 -25.06
N ASP A 222 -9.58 -19.67 -25.58
CA ASP A 222 -9.84 -18.27 -25.21
C ASP A 222 -10.20 -18.12 -23.72
N GLY A 223 -11.00 -19.03 -23.15
CA GLY A 223 -11.39 -18.99 -21.73
C GLY A 223 -10.22 -19.35 -20.79
N GLN A 224 -9.40 -20.33 -21.16
CA GLN A 224 -8.16 -20.68 -20.49
C GLN A 224 -7.17 -19.51 -20.51
N PHE A 225 -7.01 -18.86 -21.67
CA PHE A 225 -6.18 -17.68 -21.80
C PHE A 225 -6.70 -16.54 -20.92
N GLY A 226 -8.01 -16.30 -20.92
CA GLY A 226 -8.66 -15.33 -20.03
C GLY A 226 -8.32 -15.58 -18.56
N ARG A 227 -8.59 -16.79 -18.06
CA ARG A 227 -8.26 -17.17 -16.68
C ARG A 227 -6.76 -17.04 -16.37
N TRP A 228 -5.88 -17.42 -17.30
CA TRP A 228 -4.44 -17.29 -17.14
C TRP A 228 -4.00 -15.82 -17.03
N VAL A 229 -4.48 -14.96 -17.95
CA VAL A 229 -4.24 -13.52 -17.90
C VAL A 229 -4.73 -12.91 -16.59
N GLY A 230 -5.94 -13.25 -16.15
CA GLY A 230 -6.48 -12.82 -14.85
C GLY A 230 -5.63 -13.28 -13.66
N ALA A 231 -5.06 -14.48 -13.73
CA ALA A 231 -4.19 -15.07 -12.73
C ALA A 231 -2.76 -14.48 -12.72
N SER A 232 -2.28 -13.96 -13.85
CA SER A 232 -0.86 -13.64 -14.03
C SER A 232 -0.52 -12.17 -14.28
N VAL A 233 -1.47 -11.36 -14.75
CA VAL A 233 -1.28 -9.91 -14.87
C VAL A 233 -1.53 -9.26 -13.51
N HIS A 234 -0.92 -8.10 -13.24
CA HIS A 234 -0.95 -7.47 -11.93
C HIS A 234 -2.07 -6.45 -11.75
N ASP A 235 -2.40 -5.68 -12.79
CA ASP A 235 -3.42 -4.63 -12.74
C ASP A 235 -4.65 -4.97 -13.61
N VAL A 236 -5.82 -4.45 -13.24
CA VAL A 236 -7.08 -4.71 -13.97
C VAL A 236 -7.04 -4.11 -15.38
N GLY A 237 -6.50 -2.91 -15.56
CA GLY A 237 -6.42 -2.29 -16.89
C GLY A 237 -5.49 -3.08 -17.82
N GLN A 238 -4.41 -3.62 -17.27
CA GLN A 238 -3.48 -4.48 -18.00
C GLN A 238 -4.13 -5.84 -18.34
N VAL A 239 -4.95 -6.39 -17.44
CA VAL A 239 -5.75 -7.60 -17.70
C VAL A 239 -6.67 -7.37 -18.89
N VAL A 240 -7.41 -6.26 -18.90
CA VAL A 240 -8.31 -5.92 -20.01
C VAL A 240 -7.54 -5.82 -21.33
N ALA A 241 -6.42 -5.07 -21.33
CA ALA A 241 -5.59 -4.87 -22.52
C ALA A 241 -5.04 -6.19 -23.10
N ALA A 242 -4.67 -7.14 -22.25
CA ALA A 242 -4.15 -8.44 -22.67
C ALA A 242 -5.28 -9.42 -23.05
N ALA A 243 -6.33 -9.54 -22.25
CA ALA A 243 -7.38 -10.54 -22.46
C ALA A 243 -8.30 -10.21 -23.63
N GLN A 244 -8.54 -8.93 -23.92
CA GLN A 244 -9.40 -8.51 -25.03
C GLN A 244 -8.91 -9.01 -26.40
N THR A 245 -7.62 -9.36 -26.54
CA THR A 245 -7.07 -9.89 -27.79
C THR A 245 -7.62 -11.28 -28.13
N ALA A 246 -8.13 -12.00 -27.13
CA ALA A 246 -8.74 -13.32 -27.26
C ALA A 246 -10.29 -13.28 -27.20
N GLY A 247 -10.90 -12.10 -27.28
CA GLY A 247 -12.35 -11.93 -27.33
C GLY A 247 -13.04 -11.63 -25.99
N ALA A 248 -14.37 -11.50 -26.04
CA ALA A 248 -15.19 -11.01 -24.93
C ALA A 248 -15.32 -12.02 -23.77
N ASP A 249 -15.36 -13.31 -24.09
CA ASP A 249 -15.47 -14.37 -23.08
C ASP A 249 -14.17 -14.49 -22.27
N ALA A 250 -13.02 -14.51 -22.97
CA ALA A 250 -11.69 -14.44 -22.36
C ALA A 250 -11.55 -13.23 -21.43
N LEU A 251 -12.01 -12.06 -21.89
CA LEU A 251 -11.99 -10.82 -21.11
C LEU A 251 -12.84 -10.94 -19.84
N THR A 252 -14.04 -11.51 -19.95
CA THR A 252 -14.96 -11.70 -18.82
C THR A 252 -14.33 -12.60 -17.77
N ASP A 253 -13.82 -13.77 -18.17
CA ASP A 253 -13.12 -14.71 -17.28
C ASP A 253 -11.88 -14.09 -16.64
N ALA A 254 -11.09 -13.34 -17.40
CA ALA A 254 -9.88 -12.70 -16.91
C ALA A 254 -10.18 -11.66 -15.82
N VAL A 255 -11.19 -10.81 -16.05
CA VAL A 255 -11.62 -9.80 -15.08
C VAL A 255 -12.15 -10.48 -13.82
N LEU A 256 -12.95 -11.54 -13.95
CA LEU A 256 -13.50 -12.24 -12.79
C LEU A 256 -12.42 -12.93 -11.96
N VAL A 257 -11.48 -13.64 -12.58
CA VAL A 257 -10.31 -14.22 -11.90
C VAL A 257 -9.48 -13.13 -11.19
N LYS A 258 -9.24 -11.99 -11.85
CA LYS A 258 -8.52 -10.87 -11.25
C LYS A 258 -9.27 -10.29 -10.05
N LEU A 259 -10.59 -10.10 -10.13
CA LEU A 259 -11.38 -9.58 -9.02
C LEU A 259 -11.46 -10.56 -7.84
N MET A 260 -11.50 -11.87 -8.10
CA MET A 260 -11.38 -12.88 -7.04
C MET A 260 -10.04 -12.76 -6.29
N ARG A 261 -8.93 -12.58 -7.02
CA ARG A 261 -7.61 -12.33 -6.41
C ARG A 261 -7.61 -11.04 -5.58
N VAL A 262 -8.21 -9.97 -6.10
CA VAL A 262 -8.39 -8.70 -5.37
C VAL A 262 -9.14 -8.94 -4.06
N ALA A 263 -10.18 -9.78 -4.05
CA ALA A 263 -10.92 -10.10 -2.84
C ALA A 263 -10.06 -10.76 -1.76
N LEU A 264 -9.05 -11.54 -2.16
CA LEU A 264 -8.08 -12.16 -1.26
C LEU A 264 -7.11 -11.13 -0.61
N LEU A 265 -7.15 -9.86 -1.02
CA LEU A 265 -6.45 -8.78 -0.30
C LEU A 265 -6.95 -8.65 1.14
N ALA A 266 -8.26 -8.74 1.36
CA ALA A 266 -8.89 -8.62 2.67
C ALA A 266 -8.30 -9.62 3.71
N PRO A 267 -8.32 -10.95 3.47
CA PRO A 267 -7.72 -11.92 4.37
C PRO A 267 -6.20 -11.77 4.47
N LEU A 268 -5.50 -11.44 3.37
CA LEU A 268 -4.05 -11.21 3.40
C LEU A 268 -3.66 -10.06 4.33
N VAL A 269 -4.33 -8.91 4.20
CA VAL A 269 -4.10 -7.73 5.03
C VAL A 269 -4.40 -8.05 6.50
N ALA A 270 -5.46 -8.79 6.79
CA ALA A 270 -5.78 -9.23 8.14
C ALA A 270 -4.66 -10.13 8.72
N ALA A 271 -4.17 -11.10 7.94
CA ALA A 271 -3.06 -11.97 8.34
C ALA A 271 -1.78 -11.18 8.63
N VAL A 272 -1.44 -10.20 7.78
CA VAL A 272 -0.29 -9.31 8.03
C VAL A 272 -0.51 -8.50 9.31
N ALA A 273 -1.68 -7.90 9.51
CA ALA A 273 -1.99 -7.12 10.71
C ALA A 273 -1.83 -7.93 12.01
N VAL A 274 -2.33 -9.17 12.02
CA VAL A 274 -2.18 -10.10 13.14
C VAL A 274 -0.70 -10.43 13.37
N SER A 275 0.06 -10.70 12.30
CA SER A 275 1.50 -11.01 12.40
C SER A 275 2.31 -9.84 12.98
N VAL A 276 2.05 -8.61 12.53
CA VAL A 276 2.70 -7.39 13.04
C VAL A 276 2.40 -7.21 14.52
N ARG A 277 1.14 -7.41 14.91
CA ARG A 277 0.72 -7.30 16.32
C ARG A 277 1.40 -8.35 17.19
N ALA A 278 1.48 -9.59 16.74
CA ALA A 278 2.15 -10.67 17.46
C ALA A 278 3.64 -10.35 17.67
N ARG A 279 4.33 -9.86 16.63
CA ARG A 279 5.74 -9.41 16.73
C ARG A 279 5.91 -8.26 17.73
N ARG A 280 5.02 -7.25 17.70
CA ARG A 280 5.06 -6.12 18.65
C ARG A 280 4.78 -6.55 20.09
N ARG A 281 3.91 -7.55 20.30
CA ARG A 281 3.65 -8.11 21.63
C ARG A 281 4.85 -8.89 22.16
N ALA A 282 5.47 -9.73 21.33
CA ALA A 282 6.69 -10.46 21.70
C ALA A 282 7.83 -9.49 22.11
N ALA A 283 8.06 -8.44 21.32
CA ALA A 283 9.06 -7.43 21.65
C ALA A 283 8.73 -6.66 22.95
N ALA A 284 7.45 -6.41 23.23
CA ALA A 284 7.02 -5.76 24.48
C ALA A 284 7.11 -6.69 25.69
N SER A 285 6.90 -8.00 25.52
CA SER A 285 7.09 -8.99 26.59
C SER A 285 8.56 -9.23 26.90
N ASP A 286 9.44 -9.19 25.90
CA ASP A 286 10.90 -9.28 26.11
C ASP A 286 11.41 -8.05 26.86
N ALA A 287 10.94 -6.85 26.51
CA ALA A 287 11.28 -5.61 27.23
C ALA A 287 10.70 -5.54 28.66
N ALA A 288 9.57 -6.21 28.93
CA ALA A 288 8.97 -6.29 30.26
C ALA A 288 9.58 -7.40 31.13
N ALA A 289 10.28 -8.37 30.55
CA ALA A 289 11.05 -9.38 31.29
C ALA A 289 12.33 -8.78 31.91
N ASP A 290 12.88 -7.71 31.31
CA ASP A 290 14.06 -6.99 31.81
C ASP A 290 13.73 -5.85 32.79
N ALA A 291 12.47 -5.41 32.87
CA ALA A 291 12.01 -4.39 33.80
C ALA A 291 10.80 -4.91 34.59
N GLY A 292 11.05 -5.36 35.83
CA GLY A 292 10.06 -5.92 36.75
C GLY A 292 8.98 -4.93 37.21
N ALA A 293 8.16 -4.42 36.29
CA ALA A 293 7.03 -3.56 36.56
C ALA A 293 5.80 -4.07 35.81
N GLY A 294 4.83 -4.59 36.57
CA GLY A 294 3.49 -4.77 36.05
C GLY A 294 2.86 -3.42 35.70
N THR A 295 1.97 -3.40 34.72
CA THR A 295 0.64 -2.76 34.78
C THR A 295 -0.05 -2.65 33.42
N SER A 296 -1.37 -2.63 33.53
CA SER A 296 -2.34 -1.88 32.71
C SER A 296 -2.75 -2.44 31.34
N GLY A 297 -4.03 -2.82 31.29
CA GLY A 297 -4.74 -3.24 30.10
C GLY A 297 -4.75 -2.15 29.05
N THR A 298 -4.15 -2.43 27.90
CA THR A 298 -4.18 -1.53 26.76
C THR A 298 -5.37 -1.89 25.87
N HIS A 299 -6.21 -0.88 25.65
CA HIS A 299 -7.32 -0.84 24.70
C HIS A 299 -6.97 -1.61 23.43
N ARG A 300 -7.64 -2.75 23.21
CA ARG A 300 -7.37 -3.69 22.11
C ARG A 300 -7.75 -3.00 20.79
N PRO A 301 -6.78 -2.57 19.95
CA PRO A 301 -7.13 -2.08 18.63
C PRO A 301 -7.78 -3.23 17.82
N PRO A 302 -8.78 -2.92 16.99
CA PRO A 302 -9.60 -3.93 16.32
C PRO A 302 -8.76 -4.89 15.45
N LEU A 303 -9.15 -6.17 15.44
CA LEU A 303 -8.40 -7.27 14.79
C LEU A 303 -8.30 -7.11 13.27
N VAL A 304 -9.21 -6.37 12.65
CA VAL A 304 -9.32 -6.21 11.20
C VAL A 304 -9.41 -4.71 10.88
N PRO A 305 -8.59 -4.17 9.95
CA PRO A 305 -8.71 -2.77 9.54
C PRO A 305 -10.13 -2.47 9.03
N LEU A 306 -10.72 -1.35 9.46
CA LEU A 306 -12.10 -0.98 9.09
C LEU A 306 -12.35 -0.95 7.58
N PHE A 307 -11.34 -0.61 6.77
CA PHE A 307 -11.49 -0.61 5.31
C PHE A 307 -11.64 -2.02 4.71
N VAL A 308 -11.08 -3.05 5.36
CA VAL A 308 -11.25 -4.45 4.96
C VAL A 308 -12.70 -4.88 5.20
N LEU A 309 -13.25 -4.53 6.36
CA LEU A 309 -14.67 -4.75 6.66
C LEU A 309 -15.56 -3.98 5.68
N GLY A 310 -15.20 -2.74 5.34
CA GLY A 310 -15.89 -1.95 4.33
C GLY A 310 -15.87 -2.61 2.95
N PHE A 311 -14.73 -3.16 2.51
CA PHE A 311 -14.64 -3.93 1.27
C PHE A 311 -15.59 -5.13 1.26
N LEU A 312 -15.56 -5.96 2.32
CA LEU A 312 -16.44 -7.13 2.44
C LEU A 312 -17.93 -6.74 2.47
N ALA A 313 -18.26 -5.63 3.15
CA ALA A 313 -19.61 -5.09 3.15
C ALA A 313 -20.05 -4.67 1.74
N MET A 314 -19.18 -4.01 0.97
CA MET A 314 -19.48 -3.64 -0.42
C MET A 314 -19.65 -4.87 -1.34
N VAL A 315 -18.87 -5.93 -1.15
CA VAL A 315 -19.10 -7.22 -1.86
C VAL A 315 -20.47 -7.78 -1.52
N GLY A 316 -20.86 -7.76 -0.24
CA GLY A 316 -22.20 -8.15 0.21
C GLY A 316 -23.29 -7.33 -0.47
N VAL A 317 -23.16 -5.99 -0.48
CA VAL A 317 -24.10 -5.07 -1.15
C VAL A 317 -24.17 -5.33 -2.66
N ARG A 318 -23.04 -5.56 -3.32
CA ARG A 318 -23.01 -5.89 -4.76
C ARG A 318 -23.71 -7.22 -5.06
N SER A 319 -23.68 -8.16 -4.12
CA SER A 319 -24.30 -9.48 -4.26
C SER A 319 -25.80 -9.48 -4.00
N THR A 320 -26.39 -8.41 -3.45
CA THR A 320 -27.87 -8.32 -3.30
C THR A 320 -28.58 -7.93 -4.59
N GLY A 321 -27.85 -7.41 -5.59
CA GLY A 321 -28.43 -6.91 -6.84
C GLY A 321 -29.25 -5.62 -6.70
N VAL A 322 -29.28 -4.98 -5.52
CA VAL A 322 -30.11 -3.80 -5.24
C VAL A 322 -29.60 -2.52 -5.93
N LEU A 323 -28.31 -2.48 -6.29
CA LEU A 323 -27.70 -1.32 -6.93
C LEU A 323 -28.01 -1.25 -8.43
N SER A 324 -28.42 -0.07 -8.90
CA SER A 324 -28.60 0.19 -10.33
C SER A 324 -27.27 0.20 -11.09
N SER A 325 -27.32 -0.05 -12.40
CA SER A 325 -26.14 0.03 -13.27
C SER A 325 -25.45 1.40 -13.21
N GLY A 326 -26.22 2.48 -13.14
CA GLY A 326 -25.69 3.84 -12.98
C GLY A 326 -24.94 4.04 -11.66
N ALA A 327 -25.43 3.47 -10.55
CA ALA A 327 -24.74 3.55 -9.26
C ALA A 327 -23.42 2.76 -9.28
N LEU A 328 -23.40 1.59 -9.91
CA LEU A 328 -22.19 0.77 -10.08
C LEU A 328 -21.16 1.48 -10.96
N GLU A 329 -21.58 2.13 -12.04
CA GLU A 329 -20.66 2.87 -12.91
C GLU A 329 -20.09 4.12 -12.21
N ALA A 330 -20.92 4.86 -11.48
CA ALA A 330 -20.44 5.98 -10.66
C ALA A 330 -19.43 5.51 -9.60
N ALA A 331 -19.69 4.38 -8.95
CA ALA A 331 -18.78 3.77 -7.99
C ALA A 331 -17.46 3.34 -8.63
N ARG A 332 -17.51 2.76 -9.84
CA ARG A 332 -16.33 2.38 -10.63
C ARG A 332 -15.46 3.60 -10.94
N VAL A 333 -16.05 4.67 -11.46
CA VAL A 333 -15.32 5.91 -11.79
C VAL A 333 -14.72 6.51 -10.52
N ALA A 334 -15.49 6.63 -9.45
CA ALA A 334 -15.00 7.14 -8.16
C ALA A 334 -13.82 6.30 -7.63
N GLN A 335 -13.94 4.98 -7.68
CA GLN A 335 -12.90 4.04 -7.27
C GLN A 335 -11.60 4.25 -8.05
N GLU A 336 -11.68 4.40 -9.37
CA GLU A 336 -10.51 4.61 -10.24
C GLU A 336 -9.83 5.96 -9.95
N LEU A 337 -10.61 7.04 -9.80
CA LEU A 337 -10.07 8.36 -9.47
C LEU A 337 -9.40 8.41 -8.09
N LEU A 338 -10.00 7.77 -7.08
CA LEU A 338 -9.45 7.70 -5.72
C LEU A 338 -8.12 6.94 -5.69
N LEU A 339 -8.06 5.78 -6.36
CA LEU A 339 -6.83 5.01 -6.46
C LEU A 339 -5.76 5.76 -7.26
N ALA A 340 -6.12 6.42 -8.36
CA ALA A 340 -5.18 7.22 -9.14
C ALA A 340 -4.57 8.35 -8.29
N ALA A 341 -5.38 9.09 -7.53
CA ALA A 341 -4.90 10.16 -6.65
C ALA A 341 -3.97 9.60 -5.55
N ALA A 342 -4.35 8.47 -4.95
CA ALA A 342 -3.55 7.83 -3.93
C ALA A 342 -2.19 7.34 -4.47
N LEU A 343 -2.21 6.72 -5.65
CA LEU A 343 -1.02 6.22 -6.34
C LEU A 343 -0.11 7.32 -6.84
N PHE A 344 -0.65 8.46 -7.28
CA PHE A 344 0.16 9.66 -7.56
C PHE A 344 0.85 10.15 -6.28
N GLY A 345 0.11 10.25 -5.17
CA GLY A 345 0.66 10.61 -3.86
C GLY A 345 1.79 9.67 -3.43
N LEU A 346 1.61 8.37 -3.59
CA LEU A 346 2.62 7.35 -3.31
C LEU A 346 3.83 7.46 -4.24
N GLY A 347 3.57 7.68 -5.54
CA GLY A 347 4.59 7.92 -6.56
C GLY A 347 5.46 9.13 -6.22
N SER A 348 4.85 10.18 -5.68
CA SER A 348 5.55 11.41 -5.30
C SER A 348 6.55 11.27 -4.14
N ALA A 349 6.41 10.19 -3.36
CA ALA A 349 7.31 9.86 -2.27
C ALA A 349 8.53 9.03 -2.72
N VAL A 350 8.54 8.56 -3.98
CA VAL A 350 9.63 7.75 -4.53
C VAL A 350 10.92 8.58 -4.63
N HIS A 351 12.06 7.90 -4.45
CA HIS A 351 13.40 8.45 -4.70
C HIS A 351 14.15 7.57 -5.72
N LEU A 352 14.18 8.00 -6.99
CA LEU A 352 14.83 7.28 -8.10
C LEU A 352 16.33 6.99 -7.87
N PRO A 353 17.15 7.90 -7.31
CA PRO A 353 18.57 7.61 -7.09
C PRO A 353 18.84 6.48 -6.09
N SER A 354 17.93 6.22 -5.15
CA SER A 354 18.00 5.03 -4.30
C SER A 354 17.56 3.76 -5.03
N LEU A 355 16.58 3.87 -5.93
CA LEU A 355 16.09 2.74 -6.73
C LEU A 355 17.14 2.24 -7.73
N ALA A 356 17.79 3.16 -8.46
CA ALA A 356 18.79 2.83 -9.47
C ALA A 356 20.02 2.11 -8.88
N ARG A 357 20.41 2.43 -7.63
CA ARG A 357 21.55 1.78 -6.94
C ARG A 357 21.27 0.34 -6.51
N THR A 358 20.01 -0.05 -6.39
CA THR A 358 19.60 -1.42 -6.02
C THR A 358 19.19 -2.25 -7.26
N GLY A 359 19.21 -1.64 -8.45
CA GLY A 359 18.41 -2.01 -9.62
C GLY A 359 18.55 -3.44 -10.14
N GLY A 360 19.75 -4.03 -10.15
CA GLY A 360 19.96 -5.35 -10.73
C GLY A 360 19.24 -6.48 -9.97
N ARG A 361 19.37 -6.51 -8.64
CA ARG A 361 18.72 -7.53 -7.79
C ARG A 361 17.20 -7.39 -7.77
N VAL A 362 16.74 -6.14 -7.77
CA VAL A 362 15.33 -5.76 -7.73
C VAL A 362 14.65 -6.12 -9.06
N ALA A 363 15.28 -5.84 -10.20
CA ALA A 363 14.79 -6.26 -11.51
C ALA A 363 14.79 -7.79 -11.67
N ALA A 364 15.86 -8.47 -11.25
CA ALA A 364 15.93 -9.93 -11.28
C ALA A 364 14.81 -10.58 -10.45
N LEU A 365 14.52 -10.06 -9.26
CA LEU A 365 13.38 -10.46 -8.47
C LEU A 365 12.07 -10.24 -9.23
N GLY A 366 11.84 -9.04 -9.76
CA GLY A 366 10.57 -8.73 -10.44
C GLY A 366 10.29 -9.69 -11.59
N LEU A 367 11.30 -9.94 -12.44
CA LEU A 367 11.18 -10.87 -13.55
C LEU A 367 10.99 -12.32 -13.08
N SER A 368 11.78 -12.78 -12.11
CA SER A 368 11.67 -14.16 -11.61
C SER A 368 10.34 -14.40 -10.87
N ALA A 369 9.89 -13.44 -10.06
CA ALA A 369 8.56 -13.45 -9.45
C ALA A 369 7.46 -13.46 -10.51
N TRP A 370 7.60 -12.67 -11.59
CA TRP A 370 6.62 -12.66 -12.67
C TRP A 370 6.55 -14.01 -13.38
N VAL A 371 7.70 -14.64 -13.65
CA VAL A 371 7.76 -16.01 -14.20
C VAL A 371 7.09 -17.01 -13.25
N VAL A 372 7.29 -16.89 -11.94
CA VAL A 372 6.60 -17.73 -10.95
C VAL A 372 5.09 -17.51 -11.02
N VAL A 373 4.61 -16.27 -11.06
CA VAL A 373 3.16 -15.97 -11.18
C VAL A 373 2.59 -16.50 -12.50
N ALA A 374 3.28 -16.28 -13.61
CA ALA A 374 2.86 -16.77 -14.92
C ALA A 374 2.80 -18.31 -14.96
N GLY A 375 3.84 -18.99 -14.47
CA GLY A 375 3.93 -20.45 -14.45
C GLY A 375 2.92 -21.10 -13.51
N VAL A 376 2.76 -20.57 -12.29
CA VAL A 376 1.77 -21.06 -11.32
C VAL A 376 0.34 -20.82 -11.83
N GLY A 377 0.08 -19.65 -12.42
CA GLY A 377 -1.21 -19.35 -13.06
C GLY A 377 -1.52 -20.32 -14.20
N TYR A 378 -0.54 -20.57 -15.07
CA TYR A 378 -0.68 -21.51 -16.19
C TYR A 378 -0.97 -22.93 -15.71
N GLY A 379 -0.18 -23.43 -14.75
CA GLY A 379 -0.40 -24.75 -14.16
C GLY A 379 -1.75 -24.85 -13.46
N GLY A 380 -2.21 -23.79 -12.79
CA GLY A 380 -3.54 -23.72 -12.19
C GLY A 380 -4.67 -23.84 -13.22
N VAL A 381 -4.54 -23.16 -14.36
CA VAL A 381 -5.52 -23.26 -15.46
C VAL A 381 -5.57 -24.69 -16.00
N LEU A 382 -4.43 -25.32 -16.28
CA LEU A 382 -4.38 -26.70 -16.77
C LEU A 382 -4.95 -27.73 -15.80
N LEU A 383 -4.91 -27.47 -14.49
CA LEU A 383 -5.48 -28.37 -13.46
C LEU A 383 -6.99 -28.19 -13.29
N THR A 384 -7.58 -27.15 -13.87
CA THR A 384 -8.99 -26.79 -13.69
C THR A 384 -9.78 -26.75 -15.01
N THR A 385 -9.21 -27.36 -16.05
CA THR A 385 -9.83 -27.68 -17.34
C THR A 385 -9.57 -29.12 -17.66
#